data_AF-B7BER4-F1
#
_entry.id   AF-B7BER4-F1
#
_cell.length_a   1.000
_cell.length_b   1.000
_cell.length_c   1.000
_cell.angle_alpha   90.00
_cell.angle_beta   90.00
_cell.angle_gamma   90.00
#
_symmetry.space_group_name_H-M   'P 1'
#
loop_
_entity.id
_entity.type
_entity.pdbx_description
1 polymer ?
#
loop_
_entity_poly.entity_id
_entity_poly.type
_entity_poly.pdbx_seq_one_letter_code
_entity_poly.pdbx_strand_id
1 'polypeptide(L)'
;MVQRIYVKCPSCGKVYQLKFQIDQTINIYEWPINFECVDCGDNLTYKYGKRGLSPREFMYMPSPQDPPITTIGYSSSLPIIDDLYMKDLDFAQSMALSSLFLSLSFKSPFFSLEEIHKYDVFLTRMQNGLLPYKGALNSLLPILKKGNAEAFSQKMATLFDVKKYKPLGSVQDMYDSYFKLLEVVYLNIAPQYYLDDCHARFIKPLEDLINKLTVDEVRNIKVKLDASGLISKWYKDEVLPFLAKSIDNIQKILPVMIYASAGIKDVTENGDLKIVTIGCDDVMDLYKEGYEVFAHSLKILVGLNNLQENGDIDVFTHSGLSDVDTITKFAGKAAGKMIEVLEGNGAFMDYLDGSMNNKIRNAASHSGGIDYDSTTQHIKCHYDATDDSKVYETTLMSVCRLCHVLILHLIETTLLARKIVEKAK
;
A
#
# COMPACT_ATOMS: atom_id res chain seq x y z
N MET A 1 -23.00 15.18 0.66
CA MET A 1 -23.03 16.65 0.81
C MET A 1 -21.68 17.19 0.35
N VAL A 2 -21.61 18.38 -0.25
CA VAL A 2 -20.31 18.98 -0.65
C VAL A 2 -20.01 20.16 0.25
N GLN A 3 -18.86 20.15 0.93
CA GLN A 3 -18.35 21.28 1.70
C GLN A 3 -17.15 21.90 0.98
N ARG A 4 -17.04 23.22 1.07
CA ARG A 4 -15.93 23.98 0.50
C ARG A 4 -15.15 24.61 1.64
N ILE A 5 -13.84 24.42 1.62
CA ILE A 5 -12.92 25.02 2.57
C ILE A 5 -11.85 25.70 1.76
N TYR A 6 -11.51 26.94 2.12
CA TYR A 6 -10.46 27.67 1.43
C TYR A 6 -9.22 27.65 2.31
N VAL A 7 -8.08 27.41 1.68
CA VAL A 7 -6.78 27.42 2.33
C VAL A 7 -5.84 28.34 1.59
N LYS A 8 -4.94 28.98 2.33
CA LYS A 8 -3.93 29.88 1.78
C LYS A 8 -2.55 29.28 2.02
N CYS A 9 -1.75 29.17 0.96
CA CYS A 9 -0.35 28.80 1.08
C CYS A 9 0.36 29.80 2.02
N PRO A 10 1.01 29.33 3.09
CA PRO A 10 1.68 30.22 4.04
C PRO A 10 2.92 30.89 3.42
N SER A 11 3.51 30.30 2.39
CA SER A 11 4.76 30.75 1.76
C SER A 11 4.55 31.83 0.71
N CYS A 12 3.62 31.66 -0.25
CA CYS A 12 3.38 32.63 -1.32
C CYS A 12 2.01 33.30 -1.28
N GLY A 13 1.09 32.82 -0.43
CA GLY A 13 -0.25 33.38 -0.31
C GLY A 13 -1.25 32.95 -1.38
N LYS A 14 -0.91 32.02 -2.27
CA LYS A 14 -1.86 31.42 -3.23
C LYS A 14 -3.03 30.78 -2.48
N VAL A 15 -4.25 31.00 -2.97
CA VAL A 15 -5.49 30.50 -2.37
C VAL A 15 -5.99 29.29 -3.14
N TYR A 16 -6.39 28.26 -2.39
CA TYR A 16 -6.98 27.03 -2.92
C TYR A 16 -8.39 26.83 -2.35
N GLN A 17 -9.29 26.29 -3.18
CA GLN A 17 -10.57 25.75 -2.73
C GLN A 17 -10.47 24.23 -2.63
N LEU A 18 -10.56 23.71 -1.41
CA LEU A 18 -10.74 22.29 -1.15
C LEU A 18 -12.22 21.94 -1.17
N LYS A 19 -12.63 21.12 -2.14
CA LYS A 19 -14.02 20.70 -2.35
C LYS A 19 -14.22 19.29 -1.82
N PHE A 20 -14.66 19.22 -0.57
CA PHE A 20 -14.87 17.98 0.17
C PHE A 20 -16.16 17.29 -0.27
N GLN A 21 -16.05 16.04 -0.71
CA GLN A 21 -17.17 15.12 -0.65
C GLN A 21 -17.32 14.61 0.78
N ILE A 22 -18.32 15.13 1.49
CA ILE A 22 -18.66 14.62 2.82
C ILE A 22 -19.44 13.34 2.64
N ASP A 23 -18.79 12.24 3.01
CA ASP A 23 -19.42 10.98 3.35
C ASP A 23 -19.63 10.85 4.87
N GLN A 24 -20.22 9.74 5.31
CA GLN A 24 -20.53 9.51 6.72
C GLN A 24 -19.27 9.35 7.61
N THR A 25 -18.10 9.17 7.01
CA THR A 25 -16.87 8.77 7.70
C THR A 25 -15.85 9.89 7.83
N ILE A 26 -16.04 10.99 7.11
CA ILE A 26 -15.12 12.11 7.09
C ILE A 26 -14.93 12.79 8.46
N ASN A 27 -15.91 12.64 9.36
CA ASN A 27 -15.85 13.18 10.73
C ASN A 27 -15.46 12.13 11.79
N ILE A 28 -15.31 10.86 11.40
CA ILE A 28 -14.99 9.76 12.31
C ILE A 28 -13.48 9.67 12.52
N TYR A 29 -12.70 9.83 11.44
CA TYR A 29 -11.25 9.70 11.45
C TYR A 29 -10.57 11.04 11.15
N GLU A 30 -9.26 11.11 11.43
CA GLU A 30 -8.39 12.13 10.86
C GLU A 30 -7.91 11.66 9.49
N TRP A 31 -8.25 12.41 8.46
CA TRP A 31 -7.92 12.13 7.09
C TRP A 31 -6.83 13.08 6.58
N PRO A 32 -5.75 12.56 5.97
CA PRO A 32 -4.64 13.36 5.49
C PRO A 32 -5.00 14.10 4.21
N ILE A 33 -4.47 15.31 4.07
CA ILE A 33 -4.49 16.09 2.84
C ILE A 33 -3.07 16.56 2.58
N ASN A 34 -2.53 16.31 1.40
CA ASN A 34 -1.18 16.67 1.01
C ASN A 34 -1.18 17.02 -0.48
N PHE A 35 -0.66 18.20 -0.81
CA PHE A 35 -0.42 18.64 -2.18
C PHE A 35 0.64 19.75 -2.19
N GLU A 36 1.33 19.90 -3.32
CA GLU A 36 2.34 20.95 -3.50
C GLU A 36 1.70 22.22 -4.08
N CYS A 37 2.19 23.37 -3.63
CA CYS A 37 1.74 24.67 -4.09
C CYS A 37 2.27 24.97 -5.50
N VAL A 38 1.39 24.99 -6.50
CA VAL A 38 1.75 25.26 -7.92
C VAL A 38 2.49 26.59 -8.16
N ASP A 39 2.38 27.57 -7.27
CA ASP A 39 3.03 28.88 -7.42
C ASP A 39 4.45 28.91 -6.83
N CYS A 40 4.74 28.14 -5.78
CA CYS A 40 6.01 28.26 -5.04
C CYS A 40 6.71 26.96 -4.66
N GLY A 41 6.08 25.81 -4.92
CA GLY A 41 6.63 24.48 -4.62
C GLY A 41 6.55 24.07 -3.14
N ASP A 42 5.88 24.85 -2.28
CA ASP A 42 5.74 24.49 -0.86
C ASP A 42 4.79 23.30 -0.67
N ASN A 43 5.16 22.34 0.18
CA ASN A 43 4.40 21.14 0.46
C ASN A 43 3.34 21.40 1.53
N LEU A 44 2.07 21.49 1.10
CA LEU A 44 0.95 21.82 1.96
C LEU A 44 0.35 20.55 2.58
N THR A 45 0.52 20.38 3.89
CA THR A 45 -0.01 19.24 4.64
C THR A 45 -1.10 19.66 5.62
N TYR A 46 -2.28 19.06 5.49
CA TYR A 46 -3.42 19.25 6.37
C TYR A 46 -3.97 17.92 6.86
N LYS A 47 -4.84 18.00 7.87
CA LYS A 47 -5.72 16.91 8.29
C LYS A 47 -7.15 17.42 8.41
N TYR A 48 -8.10 16.62 8.00
CA TYR A 48 -9.52 16.87 8.20
C TYR A 48 -10.13 15.80 9.10
N GLY A 49 -10.90 16.20 10.10
CA GLY A 49 -11.63 15.27 10.96
C GLY A 49 -12.74 15.95 11.74
N LYS A 50 -13.14 15.38 12.89
CA LYS A 50 -14.25 15.89 13.72
C LYS A 50 -14.15 17.38 14.09
N ARG A 51 -12.93 17.93 14.19
CA ARG A 51 -12.68 19.35 14.53
C ARG A 51 -12.56 20.25 13.30
N GLY A 52 -12.88 19.75 12.10
CA GLY A 52 -12.65 20.42 10.83
C GLY A 52 -11.21 20.27 10.34
N LEU A 53 -10.80 21.17 9.45
CA LEU A 53 -9.45 21.23 8.90
C LEU A 53 -8.43 21.70 9.96
N SER A 54 -7.22 21.14 9.91
CA SER A 54 -6.06 21.55 10.69
C SER A 54 -4.79 21.52 9.82
N PRO A 55 -3.85 22.46 9.97
CA PRO A 55 -3.88 23.61 10.88
C PRO A 55 -4.93 24.65 10.48
N ARG A 56 -5.56 25.33 11.46
CA ARG A 56 -6.68 26.27 11.21
C ARG A 56 -6.21 27.63 10.74
N GLU A 57 -4.99 28.00 11.09
CA GLU A 57 -4.32 29.25 10.73
C GLU A 57 -4.13 29.43 9.22
N PHE A 58 -4.19 28.34 8.45
CA PHE A 58 -4.12 28.38 6.99
C PHE A 58 -5.49 28.49 6.32
N MET A 59 -6.58 28.45 7.09
CA MET A 59 -7.93 28.65 6.55
C MET A 59 -8.10 30.09 6.08
N TYR A 60 -8.76 30.24 4.93
CA TYR A 60 -9.03 31.52 4.30
C TYR A 60 -10.54 31.74 4.12
N MET A 61 -10.95 33.01 4.12
CA MET A 61 -12.31 33.42 3.79
C MET A 61 -12.28 34.12 2.44
N PRO A 62 -12.92 33.56 1.40
CA PRO A 62 -12.86 34.12 0.06
C PRO A 62 -13.59 35.46 -0.04
N SER A 63 -13.12 36.32 -0.92
CA SER A 63 -13.69 37.63 -1.26
C SER A 63 -14.00 37.70 -2.76
N PRO A 64 -15.03 38.44 -3.20
CA PRO A 64 -15.34 38.60 -4.64
C PRO A 64 -14.22 39.23 -5.48
N GLN A 65 -13.23 39.87 -4.85
CA GLN A 65 -12.07 40.47 -5.51
C GLN A 65 -10.88 39.50 -5.62
N ASP A 66 -11.00 38.28 -5.10
CA ASP A 66 -9.95 37.28 -5.23
C ASP A 66 -9.79 36.88 -6.72
N PRO A 67 -8.56 36.59 -7.16
CA PRO A 67 -8.32 36.00 -8.48
C PRO A 67 -9.02 34.62 -8.61
N PRO A 68 -9.06 34.03 -9.82
CA PRO A 68 -9.53 32.66 -10.01
C PRO A 68 -8.92 31.71 -8.96
N ILE A 69 -9.78 30.92 -8.33
CA ILE A 69 -9.39 30.08 -7.19
C ILE A 69 -9.06 28.68 -7.71
N THR A 70 -7.83 28.24 -7.46
CA THR A 70 -7.39 26.89 -7.81
C THR A 70 -8.16 25.88 -6.97
N THR A 71 -8.94 25.04 -7.64
CA THR A 71 -9.85 24.08 -7.01
C THR A 71 -9.25 22.67 -6.99
N ILE A 72 -9.37 22.02 -5.83
CA ILE A 72 -8.94 20.65 -5.58
C ILE A 72 -10.11 19.90 -4.94
N GLY A 73 -10.59 18.87 -5.61
CA GLY A 73 -11.54 17.90 -5.08
C GLY A 73 -10.87 17.10 -3.97
N TYR A 74 -11.63 16.79 -2.92
CA TYR A 74 -11.15 15.93 -1.86
C TYR A 74 -12.15 14.85 -1.50
N SER A 75 -11.70 13.60 -1.50
CA SER A 75 -12.38 12.46 -0.89
C SER A 75 -11.36 11.67 -0.09
N SER A 76 -11.76 11.24 1.11
CA SER A 76 -10.97 10.31 1.93
C SER A 76 -10.81 8.94 1.27
N SER A 77 -11.70 8.60 0.35
CA SER A 77 -11.87 7.23 -0.13
C SER A 77 -11.83 7.05 -1.64
N LEU A 78 -12.04 8.11 -2.42
CA LEU A 78 -12.11 8.06 -3.87
C LEU A 78 -10.99 8.88 -4.48
N PRO A 79 -10.43 8.43 -5.62
CA PRO A 79 -9.52 9.25 -6.39
C PRO A 79 -10.24 10.46 -7.01
N ILE A 80 -9.45 11.41 -7.50
CA ILE A 80 -9.92 12.66 -8.05
C ILE A 80 -9.76 12.61 -9.57
N ILE A 81 -10.79 13.00 -10.31
CA ILE A 81 -10.69 13.17 -11.77
C ILE A 81 -9.98 14.48 -12.10
N ASP A 82 -9.35 14.55 -13.27
CA ASP A 82 -8.57 15.73 -13.69
C ASP A 82 -9.38 17.04 -13.61
N ASP A 83 -10.65 17.06 -14.02
CA ASP A 83 -11.54 18.23 -13.94
C ASP A 83 -11.69 18.85 -12.54
N LEU A 84 -11.30 18.12 -11.50
CA LEU A 84 -11.37 18.54 -10.10
C LEU A 84 -10.00 18.64 -9.44
N TYR A 85 -8.90 18.57 -10.18
CA TYR A 85 -7.56 18.69 -9.63
C TYR A 85 -6.81 19.87 -10.26
N MET A 86 -6.37 20.80 -9.40
CA MET A 86 -5.58 21.98 -9.79
C MET A 86 -6.21 22.78 -10.95
N LYS A 87 -7.54 22.97 -10.91
CA LYS A 87 -8.26 23.76 -11.93
C LYS A 87 -8.55 25.16 -11.42
N ASP A 88 -8.12 26.16 -12.17
CA ASP A 88 -8.51 27.54 -11.95
C ASP A 88 -9.93 27.73 -12.44
N LEU A 89 -10.86 27.89 -11.49
CA LEU A 89 -12.27 28.04 -11.77
C LEU A 89 -12.74 29.41 -11.31
N ASP A 90 -13.66 30.00 -12.07
CA ASP A 90 -14.39 31.15 -11.57
C ASP A 90 -15.34 30.74 -10.42
N PHE A 91 -15.87 31.73 -9.70
CA PHE A 91 -16.74 31.48 -8.56
C PHE A 91 -17.96 30.63 -8.93
N ALA A 92 -18.62 30.90 -10.05
CA ALA A 92 -19.82 30.17 -10.48
C ALA A 92 -19.50 28.71 -10.88
N GLN A 93 -18.40 28.50 -11.60
CA GLN A 93 -17.91 27.17 -12.00
C GLN A 93 -17.51 26.32 -10.77
N SER A 94 -16.82 26.92 -9.80
CA SER A 94 -16.45 26.25 -8.55
C SER A 94 -17.68 25.79 -7.76
N MET A 95 -18.78 26.56 -7.87
CA MET A 95 -20.06 26.26 -7.25
C MET A 95 -20.84 25.17 -8.02
N ALA A 96 -20.75 25.12 -9.35
CA ALA A 96 -21.55 24.24 -10.21
C ALA A 96 -21.06 22.77 -10.29
N LEU A 97 -19.75 22.51 -10.14
CA LEU A 97 -19.22 21.14 -10.33
C LEU A 97 -19.76 20.12 -9.31
N SER A 98 -19.98 18.88 -9.76
CA SER A 98 -20.64 17.78 -9.05
C SER A 98 -19.75 17.09 -8.00
N SER A 99 -20.35 16.20 -7.20
CA SER A 99 -19.63 15.35 -6.24
C SER A 99 -18.54 14.52 -6.92
N LEU A 100 -17.47 14.16 -6.20
CA LEU A 100 -16.40 13.29 -6.71
C LEU A 100 -16.94 11.93 -7.14
N PHE A 101 -17.89 11.37 -6.38
CA PHE A 101 -18.59 10.14 -6.71
C PHE A 101 -19.22 10.20 -8.09
N LEU A 102 -20.09 11.18 -8.35
CA LEU A 102 -20.78 11.29 -9.64
C LEU A 102 -19.78 11.59 -10.77
N SER A 103 -18.78 12.41 -10.47
CA SER A 103 -17.74 12.76 -11.43
C SER A 103 -16.93 11.52 -11.84
N LEU A 104 -16.55 10.68 -10.88
CA LEU A 104 -15.87 9.41 -11.14
C LEU A 104 -16.81 8.46 -11.90
N SER A 105 -18.07 8.28 -11.48
CA SER A 105 -19.02 7.35 -12.11
C SER A 105 -19.38 7.71 -13.56
N PHE A 106 -19.39 8.99 -13.91
CA PHE A 106 -19.84 9.44 -15.23
C PHE A 106 -18.71 9.82 -16.18
N LYS A 107 -17.53 10.18 -15.65
CA LYS A 107 -16.42 10.69 -16.45
C LYS A 107 -15.19 9.78 -16.43
N SER A 108 -15.05 8.90 -15.44
CA SER A 108 -14.00 7.91 -15.49
C SER A 108 -14.31 6.91 -16.60
N PRO A 109 -13.40 6.67 -17.55
CA PRO A 109 -13.59 5.60 -18.51
C PRO A 109 -13.34 4.20 -17.88
N PHE A 110 -12.94 4.13 -16.61
CA PHE A 110 -12.62 2.89 -15.90
C PHE A 110 -13.63 2.48 -14.85
N PHE A 111 -14.44 3.43 -14.36
CA PHE A 111 -15.29 3.21 -13.21
C PHE A 111 -16.73 3.57 -13.52
N SER A 112 -17.52 2.53 -13.77
CA SER A 112 -18.96 2.57 -13.74
C SER A 112 -19.50 2.81 -12.34
N LEU A 113 -20.80 3.13 -12.26
CA LEU A 113 -21.53 3.21 -10.99
C LEU A 113 -21.44 1.89 -10.19
N GLU A 114 -21.43 0.75 -10.88
CA GLU A 114 -21.36 -0.58 -10.26
C GLU A 114 -20.02 -0.80 -9.55
N GLU A 115 -18.91 -0.46 -10.20
CA GLU A 115 -17.56 -0.62 -9.62
C GLU A 115 -17.39 0.27 -8.39
N ILE A 116 -17.89 1.51 -8.45
CA ILE A 116 -17.83 2.41 -7.32
C ILE A 116 -18.70 1.89 -6.16
N HIS A 117 -19.85 1.27 -6.45
CA HIS A 117 -20.67 0.65 -5.41
C HIS A 117 -20.02 -0.60 -4.79
N LYS A 118 -19.38 -1.46 -5.60
CA LYS A 118 -18.59 -2.60 -5.08
C LYS A 118 -17.48 -2.12 -4.15
N TYR A 119 -16.83 -1.02 -4.53
CA TYR A 119 -15.80 -0.40 -3.72
C TYR A 119 -16.36 0.20 -2.41
N ASP A 120 -17.56 0.78 -2.42
CA ASP A 120 -18.23 1.27 -1.20
C ASP A 120 -18.49 0.15 -0.16
N VAL A 121 -18.82 -1.06 -0.63
CA VAL A 121 -18.93 -2.25 0.24
C VAL A 121 -17.58 -2.60 0.87
N PHE A 122 -16.51 -2.60 0.08
CA PHE A 122 -15.14 -2.81 0.55
C PHE A 122 -14.72 -1.73 1.57
N LEU A 123 -15.03 -0.47 1.30
CA LEU A 123 -14.77 0.66 2.19
C LEU A 123 -15.48 0.51 3.54
N THR A 124 -16.75 0.13 3.53
CA THR A 124 -17.54 -0.07 4.75
C THR A 124 -16.89 -1.12 5.66
N ARG A 125 -16.35 -2.19 5.07
CA ARG A 125 -15.59 -3.22 5.80
C ARG A 125 -14.34 -2.62 6.44
N MET A 126 -13.50 -1.92 5.67
CA MET A 126 -12.31 -1.27 6.20
C MET A 126 -12.60 -0.25 7.30
N GLN A 127 -13.63 0.57 7.10
CA GLN A 127 -14.02 1.64 8.02
C GLN A 127 -14.46 1.09 9.37
N ASN A 128 -15.09 -0.07 9.42
CA ASN A 128 -15.55 -0.67 10.66
C ASN A 128 -14.52 -1.64 11.27
N GLY A 129 -13.82 -2.39 10.42
CA GLY A 129 -12.95 -3.49 10.83
C GLY A 129 -11.47 -3.14 11.01
N LEU A 130 -10.98 -2.08 10.36
CA LEU A 130 -9.54 -1.75 10.35
C LEU A 130 -9.24 -0.34 10.82
N LEU A 131 -9.88 0.69 10.26
CA LEU A 131 -9.48 2.08 10.51
C LEU A 131 -9.49 2.50 12.00
N PRO A 132 -10.43 2.04 12.86
CA PRO A 132 -10.36 2.30 14.30
C PRO A 132 -9.11 1.72 14.98
N TYR A 133 -8.55 0.64 14.41
CA TYR A 133 -7.52 -0.19 15.02
C TYR A 133 -6.20 -0.18 14.24
N LYS A 134 -6.05 0.69 13.23
CA LYS A 134 -4.89 0.70 12.32
C LYS A 134 -3.53 0.84 13.05
N GLY A 135 -3.51 1.52 14.20
CA GLY A 135 -2.31 1.67 15.03
C GLY A 135 -2.03 0.49 15.99
N ALA A 136 -2.85 -0.56 15.98
CA ALA A 136 -2.73 -1.68 16.92
C ALA A 136 -1.46 -2.50 16.68
N LEU A 137 -1.16 -2.85 15.42
CA LEU A 137 0.06 -3.59 15.07
C LEU A 137 1.31 -2.84 15.54
N ASN A 138 1.40 -1.54 15.22
CA ASN A 138 2.50 -0.66 15.60
C ASN A 138 2.64 -0.53 17.14
N SER A 139 1.51 -0.42 17.84
CA SER A 139 1.50 -0.35 19.31
C SER A 139 1.93 -1.64 20.01
N LEU A 140 1.69 -2.80 19.40
CA LEU A 140 1.98 -4.12 19.97
C LEU A 140 3.39 -4.62 19.63
N LEU A 141 3.94 -4.22 18.49
CA LEU A 141 5.21 -4.71 17.96
C LEU A 141 6.40 -4.58 18.94
N PRO A 142 6.60 -3.47 19.69
CA PRO A 142 7.69 -3.39 20.66
C PRO A 142 7.58 -4.42 21.80
N ILE A 143 6.36 -4.76 22.20
CA ILE A 143 6.09 -5.75 23.25
C ILE A 143 6.30 -7.17 22.70
N LEU A 144 5.84 -7.41 21.47
CA LEU A 144 6.07 -8.65 20.73
C LEU A 144 7.57 -8.97 20.64
N LYS A 145 8.41 -7.99 20.30
CA LYS A 145 9.88 -8.13 20.23
C LYS A 145 10.51 -8.51 21.57
N LYS A 146 9.92 -8.08 22.69
CA LYS A 146 10.40 -8.39 24.05
C LYS A 146 9.88 -9.72 24.61
N GLY A 147 8.93 -10.38 23.95
CA GLY A 147 8.39 -11.65 24.44
C GLY A 147 7.51 -11.52 25.70
N ASN A 148 6.94 -10.35 25.99
CA ASN A 148 6.15 -10.14 27.21
C ASN A 148 4.65 -10.38 26.97
N ALA A 149 4.21 -11.63 27.11
CA ALA A 149 2.83 -12.05 26.85
C ALA A 149 1.78 -11.37 27.76
N GLU A 150 2.11 -11.11 29.02
CA GLU A 150 1.21 -10.42 29.97
C GLU A 150 0.97 -8.96 29.55
N ALA A 151 2.06 -8.20 29.33
CA ALA A 151 1.97 -6.82 28.86
C ALA A 151 1.28 -6.73 27.49
N PHE A 152 1.52 -7.70 26.60
CA PHE A 152 0.86 -7.78 25.30
C PHE A 152 -0.65 -7.96 25.46
N SER A 153 -1.08 -8.87 26.34
CA SER A 153 -2.49 -9.13 26.62
C SER A 153 -3.19 -7.89 27.17
N GLN A 154 -2.54 -7.20 28.11
CA GLN A 154 -3.05 -5.94 28.68
C GLN A 154 -3.14 -4.82 27.62
N LYS A 155 -2.12 -4.68 26.77
CA LYS A 155 -2.12 -3.70 25.70
C LYS A 155 -3.21 -4.00 24.66
N MET A 156 -3.39 -5.26 24.26
CA MET A 156 -4.51 -5.66 23.39
C MET A 156 -5.86 -5.31 24.02
N ALA A 157 -6.08 -5.68 25.28
CA ALA A 157 -7.34 -5.39 25.96
C ALA A 157 -7.65 -3.88 25.99
N THR A 158 -6.62 -3.05 26.17
CA THR A 158 -6.74 -1.59 26.12
C THR A 158 -7.06 -1.08 24.72
N LEU A 159 -6.36 -1.58 23.69
CA LEU A 159 -6.55 -1.15 22.30
C LEU A 159 -7.93 -1.51 21.74
N PHE A 160 -8.51 -2.63 22.19
CA PHE A 160 -9.79 -3.14 21.71
C PHE A 160 -10.94 -2.93 22.71
N ASP A 161 -10.75 -2.11 23.75
CA ASP A 161 -11.73 -1.81 24.82
C ASP A 161 -12.37 -3.08 25.46
N VAL A 162 -11.55 -4.11 25.68
CA VAL A 162 -11.98 -5.38 26.28
C VAL A 162 -11.84 -5.33 27.80
N LYS A 163 -12.97 -5.24 28.51
CA LYS A 163 -12.99 -5.12 29.99
C LYS A 163 -12.62 -6.40 30.74
N LYS A 164 -12.86 -7.57 30.15
CA LYS A 164 -12.57 -8.88 30.77
C LYS A 164 -11.86 -9.76 29.76
N TYR A 165 -10.63 -10.14 30.06
CA TYR A 165 -9.82 -11.03 29.24
C TYR A 165 -8.99 -11.95 30.12
N LYS A 166 -8.59 -13.09 29.57
CA LYS A 166 -7.58 -13.97 30.17
C LYS A 166 -6.24 -13.63 29.52
N PRO A 167 -5.17 -13.34 30.29
CA PRO A 167 -3.84 -13.17 29.72
C PRO A 167 -3.41 -14.41 28.93
N LEU A 168 -2.68 -14.18 27.84
CA LEU A 168 -2.09 -15.23 27.02
C LEU A 168 -1.08 -16.02 27.84
N GLY A 169 -1.08 -17.35 27.67
CA GLY A 169 -0.34 -18.27 28.53
C GLY A 169 1.13 -18.44 28.15
N SER A 170 1.50 -18.03 26.93
CA SER A 170 2.84 -18.21 26.41
C SER A 170 3.28 -17.13 25.43
N VAL A 171 4.59 -17.02 25.19
CA VAL A 171 5.18 -16.22 24.10
C VAL A 171 4.64 -16.68 22.74
N GLN A 172 4.34 -17.96 22.61
CA GLN A 172 3.80 -18.54 21.40
C GLN A 172 2.39 -18.02 21.12
N ASP A 173 1.50 -18.06 22.11
CA ASP A 173 0.13 -17.54 22.01
C ASP A 173 0.12 -16.04 21.64
N MET A 174 1.12 -15.31 22.13
CA MET A 174 1.34 -13.89 21.80
C MET A 174 1.66 -13.70 20.32
N TYR A 175 2.59 -14.49 19.76
CA TYR A 175 2.85 -14.46 18.32
C TYR A 175 1.60 -14.86 17.53
N ASP A 176 0.92 -15.93 17.92
CA ASP A 176 -0.29 -16.44 17.23
C ASP A 176 -1.37 -15.36 17.17
N SER A 177 -1.57 -14.64 18.28
CA SER A 177 -2.49 -13.51 18.35
C SER A 177 -2.10 -12.36 17.42
N TYR A 178 -0.81 -12.02 17.36
CA TYR A 178 -0.33 -10.95 16.46
C TYR A 178 -0.50 -11.32 14.99
N PHE A 179 -0.17 -12.56 14.59
CA PHE A 179 -0.38 -13.02 13.22
C PHE A 179 -1.87 -13.15 12.88
N LYS A 180 -2.73 -13.48 13.85
CA LYS A 180 -4.17 -13.44 13.64
C LYS A 180 -4.69 -12.03 13.39
N LEU A 181 -4.16 -11.03 14.10
CA LEU A 181 -4.45 -9.61 13.80
C LEU A 181 -3.99 -9.24 12.39
N LEU A 182 -2.82 -9.72 11.97
CA LEU A 182 -2.31 -9.47 10.62
C LEU A 182 -3.21 -10.09 9.53
N GLU A 183 -3.73 -11.29 9.75
CA GLU A 183 -4.72 -11.93 8.88
C GLU A 183 -6.03 -11.12 8.81
N VAL A 184 -6.52 -10.61 9.95
CA VAL A 184 -7.69 -9.71 9.98
C VAL A 184 -7.42 -8.43 9.19
N VAL A 185 -6.23 -7.85 9.32
CA VAL A 185 -5.82 -6.67 8.53
C VAL A 185 -5.86 -7.00 7.04
N TYR A 186 -5.24 -8.11 6.62
CA TYR A 186 -5.23 -8.57 5.24
C TYR A 186 -6.65 -8.69 4.66
N LEU A 187 -7.54 -9.38 5.36
CA LEU A 187 -8.93 -9.55 4.92
C LEU A 187 -9.70 -8.24 4.84
N ASN A 188 -9.27 -7.19 5.56
CA ASN A 188 -9.87 -5.86 5.43
C ASN A 188 -9.35 -5.10 4.22
N ILE A 189 -8.05 -5.18 3.90
CA ILE A 189 -7.40 -4.40 2.83
C ILE A 189 -7.30 -5.10 1.48
N ALA A 190 -7.56 -6.41 1.42
CA ALA A 190 -7.62 -7.18 0.18
C ALA A 190 -9.05 -7.14 -0.40
N PRO A 191 -9.27 -6.49 -1.56
CA PRO A 191 -10.59 -6.48 -2.19
C PRO A 191 -11.00 -7.90 -2.63
N GLN A 192 -12.31 -8.14 -2.73
CA GLN A 192 -12.82 -9.47 -3.07
C GLN A 192 -12.31 -9.96 -4.43
N TYR A 193 -12.21 -9.08 -5.43
CA TYR A 193 -11.64 -9.42 -6.73
C TYR A 193 -10.20 -9.94 -6.62
N TYR A 194 -9.36 -9.28 -5.82
CA TYR A 194 -7.98 -9.72 -5.58
C TYR A 194 -7.95 -11.11 -4.92
N LEU A 195 -8.84 -11.35 -3.95
CA LEU A 195 -8.94 -12.64 -3.25
C LEU A 195 -9.37 -13.77 -4.20
N ASP A 196 -10.36 -13.51 -5.05
CA ASP A 196 -10.93 -14.51 -5.96
C ASP A 196 -10.05 -14.78 -7.18
N ASP A 197 -9.12 -13.88 -7.50
CA ASP A 197 -8.24 -13.98 -8.67
C ASP A 197 -6.78 -14.20 -8.29
N CYS A 198 -6.05 -13.15 -7.93
CA CYS A 198 -4.61 -13.18 -7.67
C CYS A 198 -4.25 -14.15 -6.54
N HIS A 199 -4.89 -13.99 -5.37
CA HIS A 199 -4.65 -14.84 -4.21
C HIS A 199 -5.04 -16.29 -4.49
N ALA A 200 -6.22 -16.53 -5.07
CA ALA A 200 -6.72 -17.86 -5.38
C ALA A 200 -5.85 -18.62 -6.38
N ARG A 201 -5.27 -17.94 -7.37
CA ARG A 201 -4.43 -18.57 -8.40
C ARG A 201 -3.01 -18.85 -7.94
N PHE A 202 -2.43 -18.00 -7.09
CA PHE A 202 -1.01 -18.10 -6.76
C PHE A 202 -0.76 -18.48 -5.29
N ILE A 203 -1.34 -17.76 -4.34
CA ILE A 203 -1.05 -17.98 -2.91
C ILE A 203 -1.77 -19.20 -2.35
N LYS A 204 -3.05 -19.37 -2.70
CA LYS A 204 -3.86 -20.49 -2.19
C LYS A 204 -3.24 -21.87 -2.51
N PRO A 205 -2.71 -22.14 -3.72
CA PRO A 205 -1.97 -23.37 -4.00
C PRO A 205 -0.74 -23.58 -3.11
N LEU A 206 0.02 -22.53 -2.80
CA LEU A 206 1.18 -22.61 -1.90
C LEU A 206 0.74 -22.91 -0.46
N GLU A 207 -0.35 -22.32 0.01
CA GLU A 207 -0.94 -22.65 1.30
C GLU A 207 -1.36 -24.12 1.39
N ASP A 208 -2.01 -24.62 0.33
CA ASP A 208 -2.50 -25.99 0.24
C ASP A 208 -1.35 -26.99 0.13
N LEU A 209 -0.25 -26.62 -0.54
CA LEU A 209 1.01 -27.37 -0.54
C LEU A 209 1.53 -27.53 0.89
N ILE A 210 1.71 -26.42 1.63
CA ILE A 210 2.19 -26.48 3.02
C ILE A 210 1.29 -27.37 3.87
N ASN A 211 -0.04 -27.33 3.66
CA ASN A 211 -0.99 -28.18 4.38
C ASN A 211 -0.84 -29.67 4.09
N LYS A 212 -0.49 -30.05 2.85
CA LYS A 212 -0.35 -31.45 2.43
C LYS A 212 0.96 -32.10 2.89
N LEU A 213 2.03 -31.32 3.01
CA LEU A 213 3.34 -31.82 3.42
C LEU A 213 3.33 -32.39 4.85
N THR A 214 4.18 -33.35 5.13
CA THR A 214 4.44 -33.86 6.48
C THR A 214 5.23 -32.83 7.30
N VAL A 215 5.26 -33.02 8.63
CA VAL A 215 6.06 -32.19 9.54
C VAL A 215 7.55 -32.22 9.17
N ASP A 216 8.07 -33.40 8.80
CA ASP A 216 9.48 -33.58 8.44
C ASP A 216 9.82 -32.89 7.11
N GLU A 217 8.94 -32.97 6.11
CA GLU A 217 9.11 -32.24 4.84
C GLU A 217 9.11 -30.72 5.07
N VAL A 218 8.18 -30.20 5.87
CA VAL A 218 8.14 -28.78 6.21
C VAL A 218 9.39 -28.35 6.98
N ARG A 219 9.89 -29.20 7.89
CA ARG A 219 11.15 -28.94 8.60
C ARG A 219 12.34 -28.88 7.63
N ASN A 220 12.40 -29.78 6.66
CA ASN A 220 13.46 -29.78 5.64
C ASN A 220 13.42 -28.51 4.77
N ILE A 221 12.23 -28.08 4.33
CA ILE A 221 12.04 -26.84 3.58
C ILE A 221 12.49 -25.64 4.41
N LYS A 222 12.04 -25.56 5.67
CA LYS A 222 12.43 -24.49 6.59
C LYS A 222 13.95 -24.42 6.74
N VAL A 223 14.64 -25.54 6.91
CA VAL A 223 16.11 -25.59 7.03
C VAL A 223 16.78 -25.03 5.77
N LYS A 224 16.34 -25.46 4.59
CA LYS A 224 16.92 -24.94 3.33
C LYS A 224 16.63 -23.45 3.13
N LEU A 225 15.43 -22.97 3.46
CA LEU A 225 15.10 -21.54 3.39
C LEU A 225 15.87 -20.70 4.42
N ASP A 226 16.07 -21.20 5.64
CA ASP A 226 16.87 -20.52 6.65
C ASP A 226 18.36 -20.47 6.26
N ALA A 227 18.86 -21.46 5.50
CA ALA A 227 20.21 -21.45 4.94
C ALA A 227 20.42 -20.35 3.89
N SER A 228 19.35 -19.92 3.19
CA SER A 228 19.36 -18.76 2.29
C SER A 228 19.00 -17.44 3.02
N GLY A 229 19.01 -17.46 4.36
CA GLY A 229 18.82 -16.32 5.25
C GLY A 229 17.60 -16.49 6.16
N LEU A 230 17.82 -16.36 7.46
CA LEU A 230 16.85 -16.68 8.51
C LEU A 230 15.48 -16.01 8.29
N ILE A 231 14.44 -16.82 8.06
CA ILE A 231 13.05 -16.36 7.95
C ILE A 231 12.65 -15.60 9.21
N SER A 232 13.10 -16.11 10.37
CA SER A 232 12.78 -15.52 11.67
C SER A 232 13.35 -14.11 11.87
N LYS A 233 14.50 -13.83 11.26
CA LYS A 233 15.11 -12.51 11.30
C LYS A 233 14.37 -11.55 10.39
N TRP A 234 14.14 -11.95 9.13
CA TRP A 234 13.40 -11.16 8.15
C TRP A 234 12.03 -10.74 8.71
N TYR A 235 11.24 -11.67 9.25
CA TYR A 235 9.91 -11.27 9.69
C TYR A 235 9.95 -10.32 10.90
N LYS A 236 10.83 -10.55 11.89
CA LYS A 236 10.88 -9.72 13.11
C LYS A 236 11.47 -8.33 12.89
N ASP A 237 12.50 -8.25 12.06
CA ASP A 237 13.35 -7.07 11.96
C ASP A 237 13.01 -6.21 10.74
N GLU A 238 12.38 -6.78 9.71
CA GLU A 238 12.10 -6.09 8.45
C GLU A 238 10.59 -6.00 8.19
N VAL A 239 9.91 -7.13 7.99
CA VAL A 239 8.52 -7.09 7.51
C VAL A 239 7.51 -6.62 8.54
N LEU A 240 7.62 -7.05 9.80
CA LEU A 240 6.66 -6.65 10.82
C LEU A 240 6.74 -5.14 11.14
N PRO A 241 7.94 -4.52 11.27
CA PRO A 241 8.07 -3.07 11.34
C PRO A 241 7.47 -2.35 10.13
N PHE A 242 7.79 -2.78 8.91
CA PHE A 242 7.27 -2.17 7.69
C PHE A 242 5.74 -2.24 7.65
N LEU A 243 5.16 -3.44 7.82
CA LEU A 243 3.70 -3.63 7.80
C LEU A 243 3.02 -2.84 8.91
N ALA A 244 3.56 -2.82 10.12
CA ALA A 244 2.98 -2.05 11.22
C ALA A 244 2.93 -0.53 10.90
N LYS A 245 4.01 0.03 10.35
CA LYS A 245 4.09 1.43 9.92
C LYS A 245 3.14 1.74 8.75
N SER A 246 3.11 0.87 7.75
CA SER A 246 2.27 1.01 6.56
C SER A 246 0.78 0.95 6.90
N ILE A 247 0.38 0.02 7.76
CA ILE A 247 -1.02 -0.13 8.20
C ILE A 247 -1.47 1.05 9.06
N ASP A 248 -0.62 1.58 9.95
CA ASP A 248 -0.92 2.77 10.75
C ASP A 248 -1.24 4.00 9.88
N ASN A 249 -0.68 4.04 8.66
CA ASN A 249 -0.85 5.09 7.68
C ASN A 249 -1.71 4.70 6.46
N ILE A 250 -2.42 3.57 6.52
CA ILE A 250 -3.11 2.99 5.34
C ILE A 250 -4.11 3.95 4.68
N GLN A 251 -4.70 4.87 5.44
CA GLN A 251 -5.60 5.90 4.93
C GLN A 251 -4.96 6.81 3.87
N LYS A 252 -3.63 6.94 3.85
CA LYS A 252 -2.89 7.76 2.88
C LYS A 252 -3.00 7.23 1.46
N ILE A 253 -3.12 5.92 1.29
CA ILE A 253 -3.23 5.27 -0.03
C ILE A 253 -4.62 4.71 -0.29
N LEU A 254 -5.56 4.86 0.64
CA LEU A 254 -6.89 4.26 0.56
C LEU A 254 -7.62 4.56 -0.77
N PRO A 255 -7.61 5.79 -1.33
CA PRO A 255 -8.20 6.07 -2.64
C PRO A 255 -7.74 5.16 -3.79
N VAL A 256 -6.51 4.62 -3.74
CA VAL A 256 -5.96 3.77 -4.82
C VAL A 256 -6.55 2.36 -4.84
N MET A 257 -7.10 1.91 -3.71
CA MET A 257 -7.58 0.53 -3.54
C MET A 257 -8.78 0.21 -4.45
N ILE A 258 -9.44 1.24 -5.00
CA ILE A 258 -10.50 1.08 -6.00
C ILE A 258 -10.01 0.33 -7.25
N TYR A 259 -8.75 0.51 -7.67
CA TYR A 259 -8.20 -0.22 -8.81
C TYR A 259 -8.17 -1.72 -8.55
N ALA A 260 -7.65 -2.14 -7.40
CA ALA A 260 -7.65 -3.54 -7.01
C ALA A 260 -9.08 -4.09 -6.81
N SER A 261 -10.02 -3.25 -6.36
CA SER A 261 -11.44 -3.63 -6.25
C SER A 261 -12.12 -3.82 -7.61
N ALA A 262 -11.67 -3.11 -8.64
CA ALA A 262 -12.16 -3.23 -10.02
C ALA A 262 -11.38 -4.24 -10.86
N GLY A 263 -10.30 -4.83 -10.32
CA GLY A 263 -9.43 -5.75 -11.07
C GLY A 263 -8.50 -5.07 -12.07
N ILE A 264 -8.23 -3.77 -11.88
CA ILE A 264 -7.40 -2.98 -12.79
C ILE A 264 -5.92 -3.10 -12.39
N LYS A 265 -5.11 -3.61 -13.33
CA LYS A 265 -3.68 -3.89 -13.16
C LYS A 265 -2.77 -2.72 -13.54
N ASP A 266 -2.92 -2.20 -14.75
CA ASP A 266 -2.17 -1.03 -15.21
C ASP A 266 -2.94 0.25 -14.86
N VAL A 267 -2.26 1.28 -14.38
CA VAL A 267 -2.87 2.61 -14.13
C VAL A 267 -2.43 3.62 -15.19
N THR A 268 -1.31 3.37 -15.88
CA THR A 268 -0.75 4.28 -16.88
C THR A 268 -1.60 4.35 -18.15
N GLU A 269 -2.16 3.22 -18.59
CA GLU A 269 -3.17 3.18 -19.66
C GLU A 269 -4.57 3.55 -19.14
N ASN A 270 -4.78 3.41 -17.83
CA ASN A 270 -6.08 3.58 -17.18
C ASN A 270 -6.27 4.95 -16.52
N GLY A 271 -5.81 5.98 -17.24
CA GLY A 271 -6.18 7.39 -17.12
C GLY A 271 -5.76 8.10 -15.85
N ASP A 272 -5.76 9.42 -15.98
CA ASP A 272 -4.96 10.32 -15.16
C ASP A 272 -5.70 10.76 -13.89
N LEU A 273 -6.03 9.78 -13.04
CA LEU A 273 -6.62 10.04 -11.73
C LEU A 273 -5.58 10.61 -10.76
N LYS A 274 -6.05 11.42 -9.82
CA LYS A 274 -5.23 12.18 -8.88
C LYS A 274 -5.52 11.79 -7.44
N ILE A 275 -4.55 12.03 -6.57
CA ILE A 275 -4.65 11.75 -5.13
C ILE A 275 -4.01 12.88 -4.33
N VAL A 276 -4.65 13.26 -3.22
CA VAL A 276 -4.12 14.29 -2.32
C VAL A 276 -4.07 13.80 -0.88
N THR A 277 -4.06 12.49 -0.65
CA THR A 277 -3.96 11.90 0.68
C THR A 277 -2.51 11.52 1.04
N ILE A 278 -1.60 11.62 0.08
CA ILE A 278 -0.16 11.33 0.20
C ILE A 278 0.63 12.19 -0.79
N GLY A 279 1.84 12.61 -0.40
CA GLY A 279 2.77 13.33 -1.28
C GLY A 279 3.69 12.39 -2.08
N CYS A 280 4.40 12.94 -3.06
CA CYS A 280 5.34 12.16 -3.90
C CYS A 280 6.46 11.51 -3.06
N ASP A 281 7.17 12.29 -2.24
CA ASP A 281 8.27 11.78 -1.42
C ASP A 281 7.81 10.63 -0.49
N ASP A 282 6.67 10.83 0.19
CA ASP A 282 6.07 9.85 1.09
C ASP A 282 5.78 8.51 0.39
N VAL A 283 5.23 8.55 -0.84
CA VAL A 283 4.91 7.31 -1.56
C VAL A 283 6.16 6.65 -2.15
N MET A 284 7.14 7.44 -2.61
CA MET A 284 8.38 6.90 -3.15
C MET A 284 9.20 6.22 -2.06
N ASP A 285 9.24 6.78 -0.85
CA ASP A 285 9.86 6.16 0.32
C ASP A 285 9.14 4.87 0.72
N LEU A 286 7.80 4.89 0.77
CA LEU A 286 7.00 3.69 1.05
C LEU A 286 7.26 2.58 0.02
N TYR A 287 7.30 2.95 -1.26
CA TYR A 287 7.55 2.03 -2.36
C TYR A 287 8.93 1.40 -2.27
N LYS A 288 9.97 2.23 -2.12
CA LYS A 288 11.37 1.79 -2.01
C LYS A 288 11.56 0.87 -0.81
N GLU A 289 11.06 1.26 0.37
CA GLU A 289 11.17 0.43 1.59
C GLU A 289 10.44 -0.91 1.39
N GLY A 290 9.21 -0.89 0.87
CA GLY A 290 8.42 -2.09 0.61
C GLY A 290 9.06 -3.04 -0.42
N TYR A 291 9.63 -2.47 -1.49
CA TYR A 291 10.33 -3.21 -2.53
C TYR A 291 11.51 -4.02 -1.94
N GLU A 292 12.36 -3.39 -1.11
CA GLU A 292 13.51 -4.07 -0.50
C GLU A 292 13.07 -5.20 0.45
N VAL A 293 12.10 -4.90 1.32
CA VAL A 293 11.56 -5.87 2.28
C VAL A 293 10.93 -7.06 1.56
N PHE A 294 10.26 -6.82 0.44
CA PHE A 294 9.62 -7.89 -0.34
C PHE A 294 10.65 -8.70 -1.14
N ALA A 295 11.67 -8.07 -1.70
CA ALA A 295 12.78 -8.75 -2.37
C ALA A 295 13.44 -9.81 -1.47
N HIS A 296 13.70 -9.47 -0.20
CA HIS A 296 14.27 -10.42 0.77
C HIS A 296 13.34 -11.61 1.09
N SER A 297 12.04 -11.45 0.87
CA SER A 297 11.03 -12.49 1.08
C SER A 297 10.79 -13.39 -0.14
N LEU A 298 11.20 -12.96 -1.34
CA LEU A 298 10.94 -13.70 -2.59
C LEU A 298 11.42 -15.14 -2.53
N LYS A 299 12.52 -15.43 -1.84
CA LYS A 299 13.03 -16.80 -1.64
C LYS A 299 12.01 -17.75 -1.01
N ILE A 300 11.08 -17.25 -0.19
CA ILE A 300 10.01 -18.06 0.42
C ILE A 300 8.99 -18.44 -0.67
N LEU A 301 8.51 -17.46 -1.43
CA LEU A 301 7.56 -17.67 -2.51
C LEU A 301 8.14 -18.55 -3.62
N VAL A 302 9.36 -18.24 -4.07
CA VAL A 302 10.07 -18.98 -5.13
C VAL A 302 10.37 -20.39 -4.68
N GLY A 303 10.86 -20.59 -3.44
CA GLY A 303 11.11 -21.93 -2.92
C GLY A 303 9.85 -22.78 -2.87
N LEU A 304 8.73 -22.23 -2.40
CA LEU A 304 7.44 -22.94 -2.38
C LEU A 304 6.92 -23.22 -3.79
N ASN A 305 7.06 -22.27 -4.72
CA ASN A 305 6.63 -22.44 -6.11
C ASN A 305 7.46 -23.51 -6.83
N ASN A 306 8.79 -23.50 -6.66
CA ASN A 306 9.67 -24.53 -7.20
C ASN A 306 9.31 -25.91 -6.65
N LEU A 307 9.02 -26.01 -5.34
CA LEU A 307 8.56 -27.26 -4.76
C LEU A 307 7.20 -27.72 -5.34
N GLN A 308 6.28 -26.79 -5.55
CA GLN A 308 4.97 -27.07 -6.14
C GLN A 308 5.10 -27.61 -7.58
N GLU A 309 5.90 -26.95 -8.41
CA GLU A 309 6.05 -27.27 -9.83
C GLU A 309 6.95 -28.49 -10.06
N ASN A 310 8.03 -28.61 -9.27
CA ASN A 310 9.15 -29.51 -9.58
C ASN A 310 9.44 -30.55 -8.49
N GLY A 311 8.80 -30.48 -7.32
CA GLY A 311 9.05 -31.38 -6.20
C GLY A 311 10.35 -31.11 -5.42
N ASP A 312 11.12 -30.09 -5.79
CA ASP A 312 12.30 -29.62 -5.05
C ASP A 312 12.42 -28.09 -5.14
N ILE A 313 12.71 -27.45 -4.01
CA ILE A 313 12.83 -25.99 -3.91
C ILE A 313 14.02 -25.44 -4.71
N ASP A 314 15.02 -26.29 -4.99
CA ASP A 314 16.25 -25.90 -5.69
C ASP A 314 16.14 -26.05 -7.22
N VAL A 315 15.04 -26.61 -7.75
CA VAL A 315 14.88 -26.80 -9.20
C VAL A 315 14.25 -25.57 -9.84
N PHE A 316 15.03 -24.86 -10.66
CA PHE A 316 14.61 -23.70 -11.46
C PHE A 316 14.45 -24.09 -12.92
N THR A 317 13.23 -24.36 -13.37
CA THR A 317 12.90 -24.76 -14.75
C THR A 317 12.70 -23.59 -15.72
N HIS A 318 12.43 -22.40 -15.18
CA HIS A 318 12.05 -21.20 -15.95
C HIS A 318 13.01 -20.01 -15.69
N SER A 319 14.27 -20.26 -15.30
CA SER A 319 15.19 -19.17 -14.94
C SER A 319 15.65 -18.35 -16.14
N GLY A 320 15.52 -17.02 -16.04
CA GLY A 320 16.12 -16.09 -17.00
C GLY A 320 17.65 -15.99 -16.93
N LEU A 321 18.26 -16.50 -15.86
CA LEU A 321 19.71 -16.47 -15.64
C LEU A 321 20.27 -17.89 -15.46
N SER A 322 21.27 -18.24 -16.27
CA SER A 322 21.87 -19.58 -16.32
C SER A 322 22.67 -19.96 -15.06
N ASP A 323 23.00 -18.99 -14.20
CA ASP A 323 23.83 -19.21 -13.01
C ASP A 323 23.02 -19.40 -11.70
N VAL A 324 21.68 -19.41 -11.80
CA VAL A 324 20.77 -19.64 -10.67
C VAL A 324 20.15 -21.03 -10.79
N ASP A 325 20.66 -21.96 -9.97
CA ASP A 325 20.28 -23.37 -9.92
C ASP A 325 19.92 -23.87 -8.51
N THR A 326 19.84 -22.96 -7.53
CA THR A 326 19.50 -23.25 -6.13
C THR A 326 18.83 -22.05 -5.49
N ILE A 327 18.04 -22.27 -4.44
CA ILE A 327 17.38 -21.18 -3.70
C ILE A 327 18.39 -20.26 -3.02
N THR A 328 19.55 -20.80 -2.64
CA THR A 328 20.63 -20.04 -2.02
C THR A 328 21.30 -19.09 -3.02
N LYS A 329 21.59 -19.55 -4.24
CA LYS A 329 22.11 -18.68 -5.30
C LYS A 329 21.10 -17.60 -5.70
N PHE A 330 19.81 -17.96 -5.77
CA PHE A 330 18.74 -16.99 -6.00
C PHE A 330 18.72 -15.89 -4.92
N ALA A 331 18.70 -16.28 -3.64
CA ALA A 331 18.65 -15.33 -2.52
C ALA A 331 19.91 -14.43 -2.44
N GLY A 332 21.04 -14.86 -3.02
CA GLY A 332 22.26 -14.06 -3.10
C GLY A 332 22.29 -13.00 -4.20
N LYS A 333 21.28 -12.97 -5.08
CA LYS A 333 21.17 -11.96 -6.14
C LYS A 333 20.68 -10.62 -5.59
N ALA A 334 21.05 -9.53 -6.25
CA ALA A 334 20.40 -8.24 -6.02
C ALA A 334 18.92 -8.32 -6.44
N ALA A 335 18.04 -7.55 -5.79
CA ALA A 335 16.60 -7.59 -6.03
C ALA A 335 16.21 -7.50 -7.51
N GLY A 336 16.82 -6.57 -8.27
CA GLY A 336 16.54 -6.46 -9.70
C GLY A 336 16.92 -7.70 -10.51
N LYS A 337 18.00 -8.40 -10.13
CA LYS A 337 18.40 -9.69 -10.72
C LYS A 337 17.51 -10.83 -10.28
N MET A 338 16.91 -10.77 -9.08
CA MET A 338 15.89 -11.75 -8.68
C MET A 338 14.68 -11.67 -9.60
N ILE A 339 14.24 -10.46 -9.98
CA ILE A 339 13.11 -10.28 -10.91
C ILE A 339 13.45 -10.84 -12.30
N GLU A 340 14.65 -10.57 -12.83
CA GLU A 340 15.11 -11.14 -14.12
C GLU A 340 15.08 -12.69 -14.14
N VAL A 341 15.38 -13.35 -13.01
CA VAL A 341 15.27 -14.81 -12.91
C VAL A 341 13.82 -15.27 -13.09
N LEU A 342 12.85 -14.48 -12.65
CA LEU A 342 11.43 -14.82 -12.59
C LEU A 342 10.65 -14.46 -13.85
N GLU A 343 11.22 -13.66 -14.76
CA GLU A 343 10.57 -13.21 -16.00
C GLU A 343 10.05 -14.36 -16.86
N GLY A 344 10.70 -15.53 -16.81
CA GLY A 344 10.28 -16.75 -17.52
C GLY A 344 9.07 -17.47 -16.90
N ASN A 345 8.66 -17.13 -15.67
CA ASN A 345 7.53 -17.74 -14.99
C ASN A 345 6.30 -16.82 -15.05
N GLY A 346 5.42 -17.07 -16.04
CA GLY A 346 4.23 -16.25 -16.27
C GLY A 346 3.29 -16.16 -15.05
N ALA A 347 3.07 -17.26 -14.32
CA ALA A 347 2.21 -17.25 -13.14
C ALA A 347 2.78 -16.38 -12.01
N PHE A 348 4.11 -16.43 -11.82
CA PHE A 348 4.80 -15.60 -10.83
C PHE A 348 4.79 -14.12 -11.25
N MET A 349 5.02 -13.82 -12.53
CA MET A 349 4.97 -12.44 -13.05
C MET A 349 3.55 -11.86 -12.98
N ASP A 350 2.53 -12.67 -13.26
CA ASP A 350 1.12 -12.30 -13.12
C ASP A 350 0.74 -12.00 -11.66
N TYR A 351 1.31 -12.74 -10.70
CA TYR A 351 1.17 -12.47 -9.26
C TYR A 351 1.88 -11.18 -8.87
N LEU A 352 3.14 -10.98 -9.32
CA LEU A 352 3.90 -9.76 -9.02
C LEU A 352 3.19 -8.51 -9.54
N ASP A 353 2.43 -8.60 -10.62
CA ASP A 353 1.51 -7.56 -11.10
C ASP A 353 2.17 -6.18 -11.23
N GLY A 354 3.42 -6.18 -11.74
CA GLY A 354 4.26 -4.99 -11.92
C GLY A 354 4.75 -4.32 -10.63
N SER A 355 4.40 -4.84 -9.45
CA SER A 355 4.74 -4.25 -8.15
C SER A 355 6.25 -4.12 -7.89
N MET A 356 7.07 -4.95 -8.54
CA MET A 356 8.52 -4.95 -8.45
C MET A 356 9.19 -4.27 -9.66
N ASN A 357 8.99 -2.95 -9.80
CA ASN A 357 9.59 -2.13 -10.85
C ASN A 357 10.94 -1.54 -10.42
N ASN A 358 12.02 -2.12 -10.93
CA ASN A 358 13.40 -1.69 -10.65
C ASN A 358 13.67 -0.23 -11.03
N LYS A 359 13.01 0.29 -12.07
CA LYS A 359 13.25 1.65 -12.57
C LYS A 359 12.77 2.68 -11.55
N ILE A 360 11.55 2.50 -11.03
CA ILE A 360 10.99 3.35 -9.98
C ILE A 360 11.85 3.27 -8.70
N ARG A 361 12.20 2.06 -8.26
CA ARG A 361 13.01 1.85 -7.06
C ARG A 361 14.39 2.50 -7.17
N ASN A 362 15.06 2.37 -8.31
CA ASN A 362 16.39 2.92 -8.51
C ASN A 362 16.36 4.45 -8.51
N ALA A 363 15.36 5.04 -9.19
CA ALA A 363 15.15 6.48 -9.19
C ALA A 363 14.90 7.03 -7.76
N ALA A 364 14.09 6.34 -6.95
CA ALA A 364 13.86 6.69 -5.53
C ALA A 364 15.10 6.48 -4.63
N SER A 365 16.13 5.80 -5.12
CA SER A 365 17.31 5.44 -4.32
C SER A 365 18.43 6.48 -4.37
N HIS A 366 18.40 7.40 -5.33
CA HIS A 366 19.42 8.45 -5.46
C HIS A 366 18.83 9.85 -5.54
N SER A 367 19.58 10.85 -5.06
CA SER A 367 19.16 12.25 -5.08
C SER A 367 18.97 12.74 -6.51
N GLY A 368 17.89 13.48 -6.76
CA GLY A 368 17.57 14.02 -8.10
C GLY A 368 16.99 12.99 -9.08
N GLY A 369 16.70 11.75 -8.63
CA GLY A 369 16.14 10.72 -9.50
C GLY A 369 14.67 10.88 -9.87
N ILE A 370 13.96 11.74 -9.16
CA ILE A 370 12.52 11.93 -9.27
C ILE A 370 12.26 13.37 -9.69
N ASP A 371 11.65 13.52 -10.87
CA ASP A 371 11.05 14.76 -11.34
C ASP A 371 9.52 14.62 -11.28
N TYR A 372 8.87 15.47 -10.51
CA TYR A 372 7.44 15.40 -10.19
C TYR A 372 6.73 16.69 -10.58
N ASP A 373 5.70 16.57 -11.40
CA ASP A 373 4.80 17.68 -11.70
C ASP A 373 3.60 17.63 -10.75
N SER A 374 3.50 18.59 -9.84
CA SER A 374 2.42 18.66 -8.86
C SER A 374 1.03 18.89 -9.46
N THR A 375 0.95 19.46 -10.66
CA THR A 375 -0.32 19.81 -11.33
C THR A 375 -0.88 18.62 -12.09
N THR A 376 -0.02 17.82 -12.70
CA THR A 376 -0.42 16.62 -13.43
C THR A 376 -0.17 15.34 -12.64
N GLN A 377 0.53 15.39 -11.51
CA GLN A 377 0.99 14.22 -10.76
C GLN A 377 1.76 13.18 -11.57
N HIS A 378 2.30 13.57 -12.73
CA HIS A 378 3.24 12.76 -13.49
C HIS A 378 4.58 12.73 -12.78
N ILE A 379 5.21 11.55 -12.82
CA ILE A 379 6.51 11.28 -12.22
C ILE A 379 7.43 10.77 -13.32
N LYS A 380 8.56 11.43 -13.51
CA LYS A 380 9.67 10.95 -14.32
C LYS A 380 10.72 10.35 -13.39
N CYS A 381 10.93 9.05 -13.54
CA CYS A 381 11.94 8.29 -12.82
C CYS A 381 13.20 8.19 -13.67
N HIS A 382 14.21 9.01 -13.37
CA HIS A 382 15.55 8.86 -13.91
C HIS A 382 16.21 7.71 -13.15
N TYR A 383 16.36 6.53 -13.78
CA TYR A 383 16.70 5.30 -13.05
C TYR A 383 18.15 4.83 -13.23
N ASP A 384 18.93 5.58 -13.99
CA ASP A 384 20.35 5.35 -14.23
C ASP A 384 21.13 6.62 -13.88
N ALA A 385 21.89 6.57 -12.79
CA ALA A 385 22.68 7.71 -12.30
C ALA A 385 23.79 8.17 -13.27
N THR A 386 24.07 7.39 -14.31
CA THR A 386 25.11 7.69 -15.31
C THR A 386 24.53 8.15 -16.65
N ASP A 387 23.21 8.05 -16.84
CA ASP A 387 22.54 8.35 -18.10
C ASP A 387 21.15 8.93 -17.84
N ASP A 388 21.08 10.26 -17.73
CA ASP A 388 19.85 11.01 -17.46
C ASP A 388 18.79 10.86 -18.58
N SER A 389 19.16 10.33 -19.75
CA SER A 389 18.21 10.06 -20.84
C SER A 389 17.32 8.84 -20.56
N LYS A 390 17.73 7.98 -19.62
CA LYS A 390 16.95 6.80 -19.22
C LYS A 390 15.87 7.18 -18.22
N VAL A 391 14.72 7.52 -18.78
CA VAL A 391 13.52 7.90 -18.03
C VAL A 391 12.48 6.80 -18.09
N TYR A 392 11.83 6.55 -16.96
CA TYR A 392 10.58 5.79 -16.88
C TYR A 392 9.48 6.70 -16.37
N GLU A 393 8.39 6.81 -17.13
CA GLU A 393 7.27 7.69 -16.78
C GLU A 393 6.19 6.91 -16.04
N THR A 394 5.64 7.52 -15.01
CA THR A 394 4.54 6.97 -14.21
C THR A 394 3.70 8.09 -13.58
N THR A 395 2.75 7.74 -12.72
CA THR A 395 1.91 8.71 -11.99
C THR A 395 1.90 8.40 -10.51
N LEU A 396 1.55 9.40 -9.70
CA LEU A 396 1.43 9.23 -8.24
C LEU A 396 0.44 8.11 -7.87
N MET A 397 -0.70 8.01 -8.59
CA MET A 397 -1.68 6.94 -8.40
C MET A 397 -1.11 5.55 -8.73
N SER A 398 -0.31 5.44 -9.80
CA SER A 398 0.32 4.18 -10.16
C SER A 398 1.27 3.70 -9.05
N VAL A 399 2.14 4.56 -8.54
CA VAL A 399 3.06 4.20 -7.45
C VAL A 399 2.31 3.84 -6.16
N CYS A 400 1.23 4.56 -5.82
CA CYS A 400 0.36 4.21 -4.69
C CYS A 400 -0.23 2.80 -4.84
N ARG A 401 -0.63 2.41 -6.06
CA ARG A 401 -1.19 1.09 -6.36
C ARG A 401 -0.14 0.01 -6.14
N LEU A 402 1.08 0.23 -6.63
CA LEU A 402 2.18 -0.71 -6.42
C LEU A 402 2.48 -0.87 -4.92
N CYS A 403 2.41 0.21 -4.13
CA CYS A 403 2.53 0.12 -2.67
C CYS A 403 1.42 -0.73 -2.03
N HIS A 404 0.17 -0.58 -2.46
CA HIS A 404 -0.94 -1.42 -1.97
C HIS A 404 -0.70 -2.89 -2.28
N VAL A 405 -0.32 -3.21 -3.53
CA VAL A 405 0.00 -4.59 -3.96
C VAL A 405 1.17 -5.16 -3.16
N LEU A 406 2.26 -4.39 -2.98
CA LEU A 406 3.40 -4.83 -2.15
C LEU A 406 2.99 -5.12 -0.70
N ILE A 407 2.12 -4.31 -0.10
CA ILE A 407 1.61 -4.55 1.25
C ILE A 407 0.83 -5.87 1.29
N LEU A 408 -0.01 -6.17 0.30
CA LEU A 408 -0.72 -7.44 0.21
C LEU A 408 0.25 -8.63 0.12
N HIS A 409 1.21 -8.57 -0.82
CA HIS A 409 2.18 -9.63 -1.03
C HIS A 409 3.06 -9.88 0.21
N LEU A 410 3.46 -8.82 0.90
CA LEU A 410 4.22 -8.92 2.14
C LEU A 410 3.42 -9.59 3.25
N ILE A 411 2.12 -9.29 3.39
CA ILE A 411 1.29 -9.97 4.38
C ILE A 411 1.12 -11.46 4.01
N GLU A 412 0.80 -11.77 2.75
CA GLU A 412 0.64 -13.15 2.28
C GLU A 412 1.90 -13.98 2.51
N THR A 413 3.06 -13.45 2.11
CA THR A 413 4.36 -14.11 2.31
C THR A 413 4.67 -14.28 3.80
N THR A 414 4.32 -13.30 4.62
CA THR A 414 4.49 -13.34 6.08
C THR A 414 3.61 -14.44 6.70
N LEU A 415 2.38 -14.61 6.24
CA LEU A 415 1.47 -15.66 6.70
C LEU A 415 1.92 -17.06 6.24
N LEU A 416 2.41 -17.20 5.01
CA LEU A 416 3.02 -18.44 4.52
C LEU A 416 4.26 -18.82 5.36
N ALA A 417 5.16 -17.86 5.59
CA ALA A 417 6.33 -18.04 6.42
C ALA A 417 5.97 -18.48 7.83
N ARG A 418 4.91 -17.88 8.41
CA ARG A 418 4.41 -18.25 9.73
C ARG A 418 3.92 -19.69 9.77
N LYS A 419 3.16 -20.11 8.76
CA LYS A 419 2.63 -21.47 8.63
C LYS A 419 3.74 -22.52 8.54
N ILE A 420 4.81 -22.24 7.80
CA ILE A 420 6.02 -23.09 7.74
C ILE A 420 6.63 -23.22 9.14
N VAL A 421 6.82 -22.09 9.84
CA VAL A 421 7.44 -22.08 11.18
C VAL A 421 6.60 -22.83 12.21
N GLU A 422 5.27 -22.72 12.15
CA GLU A 422 4.37 -23.43 13.07
C GLU A 422 4.36 -24.93 12.82
N LYS A 423 4.24 -25.34 11.56
CA LYS A 423 4.13 -26.75 11.20
C LYS A 423 5.45 -27.52 11.31
N ALA A 424 6.59 -26.82 11.31
CA ALA A 424 7.91 -27.43 11.50
C ALA A 424 8.25 -27.78 12.97
N LYS A 425 7.45 -27.28 13.93
CA LYS A 425 7.56 -27.64 15.35
C LYS A 425 7.01 -29.04 15.56
#